data_AF-A0A382CX17-F1
#
_entry.id   AF-A0A382CX17-F1
#
_cell.length_a   1.000
_cell.length_b   1.000
_cell.length_c   1.000
_cell.angle_alpha   90.00
_cell.angle_beta   90.00
_cell.angle_gamma   90.00
#
_symmetry.space_group_name_H-M   'P 1'
#
loop_
_entity.id
_entity.type
_entity.pdbx_description
1 polymer ?
#
loop_
_entity_poly.entity_id
_entity_poly.type
_entity_poly.pdbx_seq_one_letter_code
_entity_poly.pdbx_strand_id
1 'polypeptide(L)'
;DENKGGWFGEDSARVAGGNYHGTISFDTLSSAWNDSGYTEANRNITVSNNVYYDDATVVAFRTRSLTVTVSNAAGDADSTYTDQRLDVPWMNAEVTAMFAGNSSLTAENNQNVDPVFTASYHVNHVRDEMIAHSTDYQEDRATAGSFYWLSDADRNYDVVADPIVEDFRYTSTTVGTASTVGGPVGDPRWFGAMDIEDSKGILPESITLDQNYPNPFNPSTEITYSLNNDSHVTLTIYNMVGQKVNVLENNIQTAGSHTVQWNGTDLSGRSVSSGVYLYTLESGDFTMTKKMILMR
;
A
#
# COMPACT_ATOMS: atom_id res chain seq x y z
N ASP A 1 21.94 13.10 16.46
CA ASP A 1 22.34 13.19 15.05
C ASP A 1 23.18 11.95 14.74
N GLU A 2 22.83 10.99 13.89
CA GLU A 2 21.73 10.74 12.96
C GLU A 2 21.67 9.22 12.77
N ASN A 3 20.45 8.72 12.60
CA ASN A 3 20.14 7.40 12.05
C ASN A 3 20.78 7.24 10.66
N LYS A 4 21.57 6.17 10.41
CA LYS A 4 21.57 5.24 9.23
C LYS A 4 22.52 4.09 9.62
N GLY A 5 22.12 2.83 9.77
CA GLY A 5 21.48 1.97 8.76
C GLY A 5 22.55 1.05 8.16
N GLY A 6 22.86 -0.05 8.84
CA GLY A 6 23.81 -1.08 8.38
C GLY A 6 23.23 -2.47 8.63
N TRP A 7 22.45 -2.97 7.66
CA TRP A 7 22.05 -4.36 7.56
C TRP A 7 23.20 -5.13 6.89
N PHE A 8 23.66 -6.19 7.56
CA PHE A 8 24.60 -7.21 7.08
C PHE A 8 25.92 -6.71 6.49
N GLY A 9 26.90 -6.54 7.37
CA GLY A 9 28.30 -6.51 6.97
C GLY A 9 29.18 -6.40 8.20
N GLU A 10 29.75 -7.51 8.66
CA GLU A 10 30.90 -7.43 9.56
C GLU A 10 32.16 -7.97 8.86
N ASP A 11 33.08 -7.02 8.74
CA ASP A 11 34.44 -7.04 8.23
C ASP A 11 35.31 -8.13 8.87
N SER A 12 35.82 -9.03 8.02
CA SER A 12 36.66 -10.18 8.36
C SER A 12 38.01 -9.85 9.02
N ALA A 13 38.39 -8.57 9.17
CA ALA A 13 39.65 -8.17 9.78
C ALA A 13 39.65 -8.12 11.33
N ARG A 14 38.47 -8.22 12.00
CA ARG A 14 38.38 -8.14 13.47
C ARG A 14 38.50 -9.47 14.22
N VAL A 15 38.65 -10.59 13.51
CA VAL A 15 38.60 -11.96 14.07
C VAL A 15 39.83 -12.34 14.92
N ALA A 16 40.92 -11.57 14.91
CA ALA A 16 42.16 -11.93 15.62
C ALA A 16 42.18 -11.61 17.13
N GLY A 17 41.11 -11.02 17.69
CA GLY A 17 41.11 -10.43 19.02
C GLY A 17 40.19 -11.08 20.05
N GLY A 18 40.06 -12.42 20.08
CA GLY A 18 39.65 -13.16 21.29
C GLY A 18 38.29 -12.87 21.95
N ASN A 19 37.40 -12.09 21.33
CA ASN A 19 36.06 -11.82 21.85
C ASN A 19 35.04 -12.58 20.99
N TYR A 20 34.55 -13.70 21.51
CA TYR A 20 33.42 -14.41 20.94
C TYR A 20 32.15 -13.54 21.07
N HIS A 21 31.63 -13.05 19.94
CA HIS A 21 30.28 -12.52 19.83
C HIS A 21 29.68 -13.09 18.54
N GLY A 22 28.57 -13.81 18.52
CA GLY A 22 27.82 -14.50 19.55
C GLY A 22 26.98 -15.51 18.79
N THR A 23 27.19 -16.80 19.04
CA THR A 23 26.17 -17.79 18.66
C THR A 23 24.96 -17.44 19.51
N ILE A 24 23.84 -17.02 18.90
CA ILE A 24 22.58 -16.92 19.64
C ILE A 24 22.15 -18.36 19.96
N SER A 25 22.70 -18.91 21.04
CA SER A 25 22.23 -20.13 21.65
C SER A 25 21.11 -19.74 22.61
N PHE A 26 19.88 -20.01 22.19
CA PHE A 26 18.68 -19.74 22.99
C PHE A 26 18.60 -20.61 24.26
N ASP A 27 19.49 -21.59 24.42
CA ASP A 27 19.68 -22.35 25.68
C ASP A 27 20.14 -21.48 26.86
N THR A 28 20.55 -20.23 26.61
CA THR A 28 20.86 -19.25 27.66
C THR A 28 19.68 -18.38 28.07
N LEU A 29 18.51 -18.49 27.41
CA LEU A 29 17.28 -17.84 27.86
C LEU A 29 16.66 -18.60 29.04
N SER A 30 16.00 -17.85 29.93
CA SER A 30 15.54 -18.30 31.24
C SER A 30 14.89 -19.70 31.23
N SER A 31 15.16 -20.50 32.27
CA SER A 31 14.60 -21.83 32.49
C SER A 31 13.08 -21.94 32.33
N ALA A 32 12.34 -20.85 32.52
CA ALA A 32 10.89 -20.78 32.29
C ALA A 32 10.45 -21.05 30.84
N TRP A 33 11.31 -20.81 29.85
CA TRP A 33 10.99 -21.08 28.43
C TRP A 33 11.32 -22.53 28.02
N ASN A 34 12.28 -23.18 28.68
CA ASN A 34 12.63 -24.58 28.40
C ASN A 34 11.64 -25.57 29.04
N ASP A 35 10.97 -25.21 30.15
CA ASP A 35 9.98 -26.05 30.85
C ASP A 35 8.66 -26.23 30.07
N SER A 36 8.42 -25.44 29.02
CA SER A 36 7.22 -25.53 28.17
C SER A 36 7.41 -26.42 26.94
N GLY A 37 8.51 -27.19 26.85
CA GLY A 37 8.75 -28.18 25.79
C GLY A 37 9.26 -27.60 24.46
N TYR A 38 9.55 -26.29 24.42
CA TYR A 38 10.03 -25.57 23.24
C TYR A 38 11.56 -25.58 23.11
N THR A 39 12.17 -26.77 23.15
CA THR A 39 13.58 -26.97 22.82
C THR A 39 13.84 -26.72 21.33
N GLU A 40 15.06 -26.36 20.95
CA GLU A 40 15.45 -26.13 19.54
C GLU A 40 15.15 -27.36 18.64
N ALA A 41 15.24 -28.57 19.20
CA ALA A 41 14.88 -29.83 18.52
C ALA A 41 13.38 -29.99 18.20
N ASN A 42 12.48 -29.22 18.83
CA ASN A 42 11.02 -29.34 18.67
C ASN A 42 10.41 -28.19 17.87
N ARG A 43 11.22 -27.24 17.40
CA ARG A 43 10.75 -26.11 16.59
C ARG A 43 10.88 -26.49 15.12
N ASN A 44 9.79 -26.39 14.36
CA ASN A 44 9.85 -26.51 12.90
C ASN A 44 9.76 -25.10 12.33
N ILE A 45 10.89 -24.57 11.82
CA ILE A 45 10.95 -23.22 11.25
C ILE A 45 10.99 -23.38 9.74
N THR A 46 9.94 -22.90 9.08
CA THR A 46 9.84 -22.87 7.63
C THR A 46 10.18 -21.48 7.13
N VAL A 47 11.17 -21.39 6.25
CA VAL A 47 11.51 -20.16 5.52
C VAL A 47 10.99 -20.32 4.10
N SER A 48 9.98 -19.51 3.78
CA SER A 48 9.38 -19.45 2.45
C SER A 48 9.74 -18.13 1.81
N ASN A 49 10.31 -18.17 0.60
CA ASN A 49 10.41 -16.98 -0.23
C ASN A 49 9.15 -16.87 -1.09
N ASN A 50 8.67 -15.65 -1.32
CA ASN A 50 7.56 -15.40 -2.23
C ASN A 50 8.09 -14.92 -3.59
N VAL A 51 7.55 -15.59 -4.62
CA VAL A 51 7.91 -15.56 -6.04
C VAL A 51 8.40 -14.21 -6.55
N TYR A 52 9.59 -14.23 -7.14
CA TYR A 52 10.03 -13.27 -8.17
C TYR A 52 10.19 -14.06 -9.47
N TYR A 53 9.12 -14.15 -10.27
CA TYR A 53 9.19 -14.83 -11.56
C TYR A 53 9.69 -13.85 -12.61
N ASP A 54 10.94 -14.05 -13.03
CA ASP A 54 11.44 -13.46 -14.25
C ASP A 54 11.20 -14.43 -15.40
N ASP A 55 10.53 -13.96 -16.45
CA ASP A 55 10.46 -14.67 -17.71
C ASP A 55 11.89 -14.96 -18.25
N ALA A 56 12.06 -16.09 -18.94
CA ALA A 56 13.36 -16.51 -19.49
C ALA A 56 14.03 -15.43 -20.36
N THR A 57 13.24 -14.57 -21.02
CA THR A 57 13.70 -13.42 -21.81
C THR A 57 14.29 -12.33 -20.93
N VAL A 58 13.65 -12.03 -19.79
CA VAL A 58 14.15 -11.09 -18.78
C VAL A 58 15.42 -11.66 -18.14
N VAL A 59 15.43 -12.96 -17.83
CA VAL A 59 16.62 -13.65 -17.31
C VAL A 59 17.77 -13.55 -18.30
N ALA A 60 17.54 -13.85 -19.58
CA ALA A 60 18.56 -13.76 -20.61
C ALA A 60 19.09 -12.32 -20.77
N PHE A 61 18.20 -11.32 -20.71
CA PHE A 61 18.60 -9.91 -20.76
C PHE A 61 19.44 -9.50 -19.54
N ARG A 62 19.05 -9.87 -18.32
CA ARG A 62 19.81 -9.51 -17.11
C ARG A 62 21.15 -10.22 -17.01
N THR A 63 21.25 -11.48 -17.44
CA THR A 63 22.50 -12.26 -17.34
C THR A 63 23.45 -12.06 -18.52
N ARG A 64 23.05 -11.28 -19.53
CA ARG A 64 23.89 -10.98 -20.69
C ARG A 64 25.17 -10.25 -20.26
N SER A 65 26.33 -10.78 -20.62
CA SER A 65 27.61 -10.09 -20.39
C SER A 65 27.79 -8.93 -21.36
N LEU A 66 28.14 -7.75 -20.85
CA LEU A 66 28.46 -6.59 -21.67
C LEU A 66 29.98 -6.58 -21.91
N THR A 67 30.37 -6.57 -23.19
CA THR A 67 31.78 -6.50 -23.60
C THR A 67 32.02 -5.16 -24.29
N VAL A 68 32.85 -4.31 -23.69
CA VAL A 68 33.26 -3.02 -24.24
C VAL A 68 34.71 -3.12 -24.70
N THR A 69 34.94 -2.87 -25.99
CA THR A 69 36.29 -2.78 -26.55
C THR A 69 36.66 -1.31 -26.68
N VAL A 70 37.66 -0.88 -25.93
CA VAL A 70 38.21 0.47 -25.99
C VAL A 70 39.45 0.44 -26.87
N SER A 71 39.35 1.07 -28.03
CA SER A 71 40.46 1.14 -28.97
C SER A 71 41.51 2.15 -28.51
N ASN A 72 42.77 1.72 -28.50
CA ASN A 72 43.87 2.57 -28.08
C ASN A 72 44.33 3.42 -29.26
N ALA A 73 44.12 4.73 -29.19
CA ALA A 73 44.51 5.69 -30.23
C ALA A 73 46.05 5.74 -30.48
N ALA A 74 46.87 5.12 -29.61
CA ALA A 74 48.32 5.07 -29.74
C ALA A 74 48.86 3.93 -30.62
N GLY A 75 48.01 3.04 -31.16
CA GLY A 75 48.42 1.95 -32.05
C GLY A 75 48.81 0.63 -31.36
N ASP A 76 48.59 0.52 -30.05
CA ASP A 76 48.62 -0.76 -29.33
C ASP A 76 47.29 -1.53 -29.49
N ALA A 77 47.29 -2.82 -29.12
CA ALA A 77 46.08 -3.64 -29.17
C ALA A 77 44.96 -3.10 -28.27
N ASP A 78 43.72 -3.18 -28.76
CA ASP A 78 42.52 -2.71 -28.06
C ASP A 78 42.34 -3.42 -26.71
N SER A 79 41.85 -2.69 -25.71
CA SER A 79 41.54 -3.25 -24.39
C SER A 79 40.07 -3.65 -24.33
N THR A 80 39.81 -4.91 -24.00
CA THR A 80 38.45 -5.45 -23.88
C THR A 80 38.09 -5.60 -22.41
N TYR A 81 36.98 -4.98 -22.00
CA TYR A 81 36.41 -5.09 -20.66
C TYR A 81 35.11 -5.88 -20.72
N THR A 82 35.01 -6.93 -19.93
CA THR A 82 33.77 -7.71 -19.79
C THR A 82 33.24 -7.50 -18.37
N ASP A 83 32.02 -6.99 -18.26
CA ASP A 83 31.30 -6.92 -17.00
C ASP A 83 30.35 -8.12 -16.89
N GLN A 84 30.51 -8.92 -15.84
CA GLN A 84 29.62 -10.04 -15.53
C GLN A 84 28.57 -9.57 -14.52
N ARG A 85 27.30 -9.60 -14.93
CA ARG A 85 26.21 -9.02 -14.15
C ARG A 85 25.78 -9.90 -12.96
N LEU A 86 25.23 -9.21 -11.96
CA LEU A 86 24.72 -9.69 -10.67
C LEU A 86 23.76 -10.89 -10.82
N ASP A 87 24.19 -12.07 -10.38
CA ASP A 87 23.27 -13.12 -9.94
C ASP A 87 22.97 -12.86 -8.46
N VAL A 88 21.71 -12.57 -8.13
CA VAL A 88 21.28 -12.35 -6.75
C VAL A 88 20.58 -13.61 -6.28
N PRO A 89 21.31 -14.56 -5.65
CA PRO A 89 20.68 -15.76 -5.15
C PRO A 89 19.73 -15.37 -4.01
N TRP A 90 18.57 -16.03 -3.95
CA TRP A 90 17.58 -15.80 -2.90
C TRP A 90 18.11 -16.09 -1.48
N MET A 91 19.10 -16.97 -1.38
CA MET A 91 19.91 -17.21 -0.19
C MET A 91 21.39 -17.24 -0.57
N ASN A 92 22.24 -16.61 0.23
CA ASN A 92 23.68 -16.77 0.07
C ASN A 92 24.12 -18.19 0.52
N ALA A 93 25.37 -18.55 0.22
CA ALA A 93 25.91 -19.87 0.51
C ALA A 93 25.91 -20.20 2.02
N GLU A 94 26.13 -19.18 2.87
CA GLU A 94 26.14 -19.33 4.34
C GLU A 94 24.76 -19.70 4.87
N VAL A 95 23.72 -18.96 4.47
CA VAL A 95 22.33 -19.25 4.86
C VAL A 95 21.92 -20.62 4.34
N THR A 96 22.26 -20.97 3.10
CA THR A 96 22.00 -22.30 2.54
C THR A 96 22.65 -23.42 3.36
N ALA A 97 23.88 -23.21 3.83
CA ALA A 97 24.60 -24.17 4.66
C ALA A 97 23.96 -24.38 6.05
N MET A 98 23.26 -23.37 6.59
CA MET A 98 22.53 -23.50 7.86
C MET A 98 21.37 -24.51 7.77
N PHE A 99 20.71 -24.62 6.61
CA PHE A 99 19.64 -25.61 6.40
C PHE A 99 20.19 -27.04 6.24
N ALA A 100 21.39 -27.19 5.66
CA ALA A 100 21.96 -28.52 5.39
C ALA A 100 22.29 -29.33 6.67
N GLY A 101 22.50 -28.65 7.80
CA GLY A 101 22.85 -29.26 9.08
C GLY A 101 21.72 -29.35 10.10
N ASN A 102 20.51 -28.87 9.79
CA ASN A 102 19.44 -28.73 10.78
C ASN A 102 18.10 -29.24 10.25
N SER A 103 17.65 -30.41 10.73
CA SER A 103 16.37 -31.03 10.37
C SER A 103 15.13 -30.26 10.83
N SER A 104 15.31 -29.29 11.74
CA SER A 104 14.26 -28.40 12.24
C SER A 104 14.01 -27.19 11.34
N LEU A 105 14.84 -27.00 10.30
CA LEU A 105 14.71 -25.91 9.32
C LEU A 105 14.25 -26.48 7.99
N THR A 106 13.12 -26.00 7.47
CA THR A 106 12.65 -26.32 6.12
C THR A 106 12.63 -25.08 5.26
N ALA A 107 13.00 -25.23 3.98
CA ALA A 107 12.99 -24.16 3.01
C ALA A 107 12.02 -24.51 1.87
N GLU A 108 11.14 -23.58 1.54
CA GLU A 108 10.24 -23.69 0.38
C GLU A 108 10.53 -22.52 -0.57
N ASN A 109 10.90 -22.85 -1.82
CA ASN A 109 11.24 -21.86 -2.83
C ASN A 109 10.31 -22.02 -4.04
N ASN A 110 9.54 -20.97 -4.34
CA ASN A 110 8.67 -20.86 -5.51
C ASN A 110 9.16 -19.81 -6.52
N GLN A 111 10.40 -19.30 -6.38
CA GLN A 111 10.99 -18.20 -7.16
C GLN A 111 10.86 -18.34 -8.68
N ASN A 112 10.74 -19.56 -9.24
CA ASN A 112 10.70 -19.78 -10.68
C ASN A 112 9.40 -20.41 -11.18
N VAL A 113 8.31 -20.33 -10.42
CA VAL A 113 7.01 -20.85 -10.88
C VAL A 113 6.36 -19.82 -11.79
N ASP A 114 6.18 -20.18 -13.07
CA ASP A 114 5.48 -19.35 -14.05
C ASP A 114 4.02 -19.09 -13.60
N PRO A 115 3.59 -17.83 -13.45
CA PRO A 115 2.21 -17.50 -13.11
C PRO A 115 1.21 -17.83 -14.22
N VAL A 116 1.66 -17.99 -15.47
CA VAL A 116 0.86 -18.31 -16.66
C VAL A 116 -0.41 -17.45 -16.75
N PHE A 117 -0.24 -16.13 -16.88
CA PHE A 117 -1.36 -15.19 -17.01
C PHE A 117 -2.16 -15.42 -18.30
N THR A 118 -3.49 -15.32 -18.20
CA THR A 118 -4.48 -15.58 -19.26
C THR A 118 -4.32 -14.74 -20.52
N ALA A 119 -3.81 -13.50 -20.42
CA ALA A 119 -3.57 -12.61 -21.56
C ALA A 119 -2.10 -12.14 -21.57
N SER A 120 -1.22 -12.96 -22.15
CA SER A 120 0.22 -12.67 -22.13
C SER A 120 0.69 -11.73 -23.26
N TYR A 121 -0.17 -11.40 -24.23
CA TYR A 121 0.26 -10.65 -25.42
C TYR A 121 0.80 -9.25 -25.07
N HIS A 122 0.01 -8.42 -24.41
CA HIS A 122 0.41 -7.06 -24.07
C HIS A 122 1.51 -7.05 -23.01
N VAL A 123 1.42 -7.89 -21.97
CA VAL A 123 2.49 -8.08 -20.97
C VAL A 123 3.83 -8.47 -21.61
N ASN A 124 3.84 -9.43 -22.54
CA ASN A 124 5.06 -9.86 -23.23
C ASN A 124 5.56 -8.78 -24.19
N HIS A 125 4.65 -8.07 -24.87
CA HIS A 125 4.99 -6.98 -25.78
C HIS A 125 5.65 -5.82 -25.05
N VAL A 126 5.07 -5.37 -23.92
CA VAL A 126 5.66 -4.33 -23.06
C VAL A 126 7.04 -4.76 -22.54
N ARG A 127 7.15 -6.01 -22.07
CA ARG A 127 8.43 -6.58 -21.64
C ARG A 127 9.48 -6.53 -22.76
N ASP A 128 9.12 -6.97 -23.96
CA ASP A 128 10.02 -7.06 -25.10
C ASP A 128 10.45 -5.66 -25.60
N GLU A 129 9.53 -4.70 -25.65
CA GLU A 129 9.84 -3.29 -25.97
C GLU A 129 10.75 -2.67 -24.90
N MET A 130 10.48 -2.88 -23.61
CA MET A 130 11.35 -2.41 -22.51
C MET A 130 12.76 -2.99 -22.59
N ILE A 131 12.89 -4.29 -22.90
CA ILE A 131 14.19 -4.94 -23.10
C ILE A 131 14.91 -4.36 -24.32
N ALA A 132 14.20 -4.15 -25.44
CA ALA A 132 14.78 -3.57 -26.64
C ALA A 132 15.32 -2.16 -26.40
N HIS A 133 14.52 -1.28 -25.78
CA HIS A 133 14.94 0.07 -25.42
C HIS A 133 16.11 0.09 -24.43
N SER A 134 16.08 -0.78 -23.42
CA SER A 134 17.19 -0.89 -22.46
C SER A 134 18.47 -1.37 -23.12
N THR A 135 18.36 -2.26 -24.11
CA THR A 135 19.49 -2.77 -24.89
C THR A 135 20.06 -1.69 -25.81
N ASP A 136 19.21 -0.93 -26.49
CA ASP A 136 19.63 0.18 -27.35
C ASP A 136 20.38 1.25 -26.53
N TYR A 137 19.89 1.57 -25.34
CA TYR A 137 20.58 2.49 -24.42
C TYR A 137 21.92 1.94 -23.94
N GLN A 138 21.99 0.64 -23.59
CA GLN A 138 23.25 0.01 -23.16
C GLN A 138 24.32 -0.03 -24.27
N GLU A 139 23.91 -0.16 -25.52
CA GLU A 139 24.81 -0.31 -26.66
C GLU A 139 25.04 1.00 -27.43
N ASP A 140 24.54 2.13 -26.91
CA ASP A 140 24.58 3.44 -27.56
C ASP A 140 24.12 3.39 -29.03
N ARG A 141 23.15 2.52 -29.31
CA ARG A 141 22.53 2.46 -30.63
C ARG A 141 21.66 3.69 -30.78
N ALA A 142 21.71 4.34 -31.94
CA ALA A 142 20.78 5.42 -32.26
C ALA A 142 19.36 4.90 -32.08
N THR A 143 18.67 5.36 -31.03
CA THR A 143 17.25 5.08 -30.83
C THR A 143 16.56 5.52 -32.11
N ALA A 144 15.98 4.56 -32.84
CA ALA A 144 15.35 4.84 -34.11
C ALA A 144 14.06 5.66 -33.88
N GLY A 145 14.22 6.96 -33.60
CA GLY A 145 13.22 8.02 -33.69
C GLY A 145 11.96 7.94 -32.82
N SER A 146 11.64 6.82 -32.17
CA SER A 146 10.39 6.68 -31.41
C SER A 146 10.62 6.95 -29.93
N PHE A 147 9.96 7.98 -29.40
CA PHE A 147 9.81 8.25 -27.97
C PHE A 147 8.70 7.40 -27.33
N TYR A 148 7.89 6.71 -28.15
CA TYR A 148 6.74 5.96 -27.68
C TYR A 148 7.17 4.58 -27.16
N TRP A 149 6.79 4.30 -25.91
CA TRP A 149 7.20 3.12 -25.15
C TRP A 149 6.26 1.92 -25.31
N LEU A 150 5.13 2.10 -26.01
CA LEU A 150 4.06 1.11 -26.15
C LEU A 150 3.44 1.20 -27.54
N SER A 151 3.35 0.07 -28.24
CA SER A 151 2.63 -0.06 -29.52
C SER A 151 1.69 -1.26 -29.55
N ASP A 152 0.72 -1.27 -30.49
CA ASP A 152 -0.08 -2.47 -30.76
C ASP A 152 0.68 -3.50 -31.62
N ALA A 153 0.03 -4.62 -31.96
CA ALA A 153 0.62 -5.68 -32.80
C ALA A 153 1.07 -5.20 -34.19
N ASP A 154 0.47 -4.14 -34.69
CA ASP A 154 0.74 -3.55 -36.00
C ASP A 154 1.69 -2.33 -35.88
N ARG A 155 2.29 -2.08 -34.69
CA ARG A 155 3.17 -0.97 -34.35
C ARG A 155 2.50 0.41 -34.43
N ASN A 156 1.21 0.47 -34.18
CA ASN A 156 0.47 1.72 -34.07
C ASN A 156 0.46 2.21 -32.61
N TYR A 157 0.91 3.44 -32.42
CA TYR A 157 1.04 4.08 -31.10
C TYR A 157 -0.24 4.82 -30.67
N ASP A 158 -1.09 5.23 -31.63
CA ASP A 158 -2.27 6.05 -31.38
C ASP A 158 -3.50 5.23 -30.93
N VAL A 159 -3.45 3.91 -31.04
CA VAL A 159 -4.58 2.99 -30.80
C VAL A 159 -4.44 2.22 -29.48
N VAL A 160 -3.34 2.42 -28.75
CA VAL A 160 -3.20 1.92 -27.37
C VAL A 160 -4.17 2.71 -26.49
N ALA A 161 -5.35 2.14 -26.23
CA ALA A 161 -6.38 2.77 -25.42
C ALA A 161 -6.14 2.45 -23.93
N ASP A 162 -5.88 3.48 -23.13
CA ASP A 162 -5.83 3.36 -21.68
C ASP A 162 -7.25 3.32 -21.07
N PRO A 163 -7.50 2.49 -20.04
CA PRO A 163 -6.56 1.54 -19.43
C PRO A 163 -6.40 0.28 -20.28
N ILE A 164 -5.15 -0.20 -20.41
CA ILE A 164 -4.86 -1.51 -21.00
C ILE A 164 -5.59 -2.58 -20.18
N VAL A 165 -6.57 -3.24 -20.80
CA VAL A 165 -7.34 -4.30 -20.15
C VAL A 165 -6.52 -5.58 -20.16
N GLU A 166 -5.76 -5.79 -19.09
CA GLU A 166 -4.99 -7.00 -18.88
C GLU A 166 -5.75 -8.00 -18.01
N ASP A 167 -5.73 -9.28 -18.40
CA ASP A 167 -6.28 -10.36 -17.58
C ASP A 167 -5.16 -11.03 -16.78
N PHE A 168 -4.92 -10.51 -15.56
CA PHE A 168 -3.96 -11.05 -14.60
C PHE A 168 -4.47 -12.28 -13.82
N ARG A 169 -5.49 -12.98 -14.32
CA ARG A 169 -5.92 -14.24 -13.69
C ARG A 169 -4.82 -15.30 -13.82
N TYR A 170 -4.51 -15.93 -12.71
CA TYR A 170 -3.63 -17.10 -12.65
C TYR A 170 -4.34 -18.30 -13.29
N THR A 171 -3.69 -18.98 -14.23
CA THR A 171 -4.17 -20.27 -14.75
C THR A 171 -3.47 -21.46 -14.10
N SER A 172 -2.32 -21.24 -13.47
CA SER A 172 -1.56 -22.25 -12.75
C SER A 172 -2.22 -22.58 -11.40
N THR A 173 -2.67 -23.82 -11.25
CA THR A 173 -3.25 -24.33 -9.98
C THR A 173 -2.25 -24.29 -8.83
N THR A 174 -0.96 -24.51 -9.12
CA THR A 174 0.12 -24.47 -8.13
C THR A 174 0.28 -23.06 -7.56
N VAL A 175 0.22 -22.04 -8.41
CA VAL A 175 0.31 -20.63 -7.99
C VAL A 175 -0.96 -20.20 -7.28
N GLY A 176 -2.13 -20.65 -7.74
CA GLY A 176 -3.43 -20.38 -7.13
C GLY A 176 -3.57 -20.87 -5.69
N THR A 177 -2.76 -21.85 -5.27
CA THR A 177 -2.76 -22.40 -3.90
C THR A 177 -1.44 -22.22 -3.16
N ALA A 178 -0.51 -21.42 -3.69
CA ALA A 178 0.84 -21.29 -3.11
C ALA A 178 0.88 -20.45 -1.83
N SER A 179 -0.22 -19.81 -1.43
CA SER A 179 -0.34 -19.13 -0.15
C SER A 179 -0.74 -20.09 0.98
N THR A 180 -0.28 -19.83 2.21
CA THR A 180 -0.73 -20.50 3.45
C THR A 180 -2.26 -20.44 3.62
N VAL A 181 -2.93 -19.47 3.01
CA VAL A 181 -4.40 -19.31 3.02
C VAL A 181 -5.10 -19.83 1.75
N GLY A 182 -4.38 -20.54 0.86
CA GLY A 182 -4.93 -21.13 -0.37
C GLY A 182 -5.32 -20.12 -1.46
N GLY A 183 -4.84 -18.87 -1.34
CA GLY A 183 -4.96 -17.85 -2.38
C GLY A 183 -3.76 -17.81 -3.32
N PRO A 184 -3.89 -17.11 -4.46
CA PRO A 184 -2.80 -16.97 -5.42
C PRO A 184 -1.59 -16.22 -4.86
N VAL A 185 -0.47 -16.32 -5.55
CA VAL A 185 0.74 -15.58 -5.20
C VAL A 185 0.54 -14.09 -5.43
N GLY A 186 0.78 -13.25 -4.42
CA GLY A 186 0.52 -11.80 -4.48
C GLY A 186 -0.91 -11.43 -4.04
N ASP A 187 -1.68 -12.40 -3.55
CA ASP A 187 -2.96 -12.12 -2.90
C ASP A 187 -2.75 -11.19 -1.70
N PRO A 188 -3.39 -10.00 -1.66
CA PRO A 188 -3.27 -9.05 -0.54
C PRO A 188 -3.62 -9.68 0.82
N ARG A 189 -4.39 -10.77 0.84
CA ARG A 189 -4.77 -11.51 2.04
C ARG A 189 -3.62 -12.29 2.70
N TRP A 190 -2.42 -12.27 2.10
CA TRP A 190 -1.19 -12.89 2.64
C TRP A 190 -0.83 -12.46 4.07
N PHE A 191 -1.13 -11.22 4.45
CA PHE A 191 -0.85 -10.72 5.81
C PHE A 191 -1.92 -11.11 6.84
N GLY A 192 -2.82 -12.04 6.49
CA GLY A 192 -4.09 -12.25 7.17
C GLY A 192 -4.98 -11.07 6.81
N ALA A 193 -6.00 -11.30 5.98
CA ALA A 193 -6.96 -10.32 5.47
C ALA A 193 -6.83 -8.92 6.13
N MET A 194 -5.95 -8.08 5.59
CA MET A 194 -6.18 -6.65 5.74
C MET A 194 -7.33 -6.40 4.80
N ASP A 195 -8.52 -6.45 5.38
CA ASP A 195 -9.70 -5.90 4.76
C ASP A 195 -9.28 -4.49 4.32
N ILE A 196 -9.33 -4.20 3.02
CA ILE A 196 -9.76 -2.87 2.66
C ILE A 196 -11.24 -2.96 3.01
N GLU A 197 -11.54 -2.65 4.27
CA GLU A 197 -12.90 -2.33 4.65
C GLU A 197 -13.24 -1.22 3.66
N ASP A 198 -13.99 -1.58 2.61
CA ASP A 198 -14.57 -0.66 1.66
C ASP A 198 -15.11 0.44 2.54
N SER A 199 -14.48 1.62 2.51
CA SER A 199 -14.55 2.53 3.64
C SER A 199 -16.03 2.69 3.94
N LYS A 200 -16.52 2.03 5.00
CA LYS A 200 -17.85 2.25 5.52
C LYS A 200 -17.70 3.62 6.12
N GLY A 201 -17.83 4.62 5.25
CA GLY A 201 -16.99 5.81 5.27
C GLY A 201 -16.98 6.37 6.66
N ILE A 202 -15.89 6.14 7.40
CA ILE A 202 -15.74 6.34 8.86
C ILE A 202 -17.08 6.69 9.48
N LEU A 203 -17.99 5.70 9.55
CA LEU A 203 -19.31 6.00 10.08
C LEU A 203 -19.06 6.42 11.53
N PRO A 204 -19.51 7.62 11.93
CA PRO A 204 -19.30 8.12 13.28
C PRO A 204 -19.73 7.04 14.28
N GLU A 205 -18.88 6.69 15.25
CA GLU A 205 -19.26 5.67 16.26
C GLU A 205 -20.45 6.13 17.13
N SER A 206 -20.71 7.45 17.16
CA SER A 206 -21.78 8.07 17.93
C SER A 206 -22.36 9.28 17.19
N ILE A 207 -23.59 9.64 17.57
CA ILE A 207 -24.23 10.87 17.09
C ILE A 207 -23.53 12.06 17.73
N THR A 208 -23.03 13.00 16.92
CA THR A 208 -22.42 14.24 17.42
C THR A 208 -23.04 15.46 16.75
N LEU A 209 -23.08 16.56 17.49
CA LEU A 209 -23.45 17.88 16.97
C LEU A 209 -22.26 18.81 17.18
N ASP A 210 -21.69 19.35 16.12
CA ASP A 210 -20.55 20.25 16.19
C ASP A 210 -20.96 21.69 16.49
N GLN A 211 -19.98 22.48 16.93
CA GLN A 211 -20.22 23.90 17.13
C GLN A 211 -20.35 24.57 15.77
N ASN A 212 -21.40 25.36 15.58
CA ASN A 212 -21.58 26.13 14.35
C ASN A 212 -20.36 26.99 14.03
N TYR A 213 -19.94 27.03 12.77
CA TYR A 213 -18.82 27.85 12.30
C TYR A 213 -19.24 28.71 11.10
N PRO A 214 -18.92 30.02 11.11
CA PRO A 214 -18.32 30.79 12.22
C PRO A 214 -19.29 30.96 13.41
N ASN A 215 -18.77 31.25 14.61
CA ASN A 215 -19.56 31.70 15.77
C ASN A 215 -18.72 32.69 16.62
N PRO A 216 -19.08 33.98 16.74
CA PRO A 216 -20.29 34.62 16.20
C PRO A 216 -20.32 34.69 14.66
N PHE A 217 -21.52 34.72 14.07
CA PHE A 217 -21.70 34.73 12.61
C PHE A 217 -22.50 35.94 12.10
N ASN A 218 -22.30 36.29 10.83
CA ASN A 218 -23.02 37.35 10.12
C ASN A 218 -23.04 37.11 8.59
N PRO A 219 -24.20 36.94 7.92
CA PRO A 219 -25.51 36.51 8.42
C PRO A 219 -25.70 34.99 8.36
N SER A 220 -24.71 34.24 7.84
CA SER A 220 -24.78 32.80 7.63
C SER A 220 -23.79 32.02 8.49
N THR A 221 -24.18 30.82 8.94
CA THR A 221 -23.32 29.87 9.66
C THR A 221 -23.62 28.46 9.19
N GLU A 222 -22.64 27.58 9.32
CA GLU A 222 -22.76 26.15 9.04
C GLU A 222 -22.84 25.36 10.33
N ILE A 223 -23.79 24.43 10.39
CA ILE A 223 -23.98 23.50 11.51
C ILE A 223 -23.69 22.10 10.97
N THR A 224 -22.63 21.48 11.49
CA THR A 224 -22.26 20.10 11.15
C THR A 224 -22.71 19.15 12.24
N TYR A 225 -23.25 18.00 11.84
CA TYR A 225 -23.59 16.90 12.74
C TYR A 225 -23.28 15.56 12.08
N SER A 226 -23.08 14.55 12.90
CA SER A 226 -22.67 13.21 12.48
C SER A 226 -23.65 12.17 13.00
N LEU A 227 -24.01 11.19 12.17
CA LEU A 227 -24.94 10.11 12.48
C LEU A 227 -24.23 8.77 12.36
N ASN A 228 -24.42 7.90 13.36
CA ASN A 228 -23.89 6.54 13.37
C ASN A 228 -24.76 5.53 12.59
N ASN A 229 -26.05 5.82 12.40
CA ASN A 229 -26.98 5.03 11.60
C ASN A 229 -28.04 5.91 10.91
N ASP A 230 -28.66 5.37 9.86
CA ASP A 230 -29.79 5.99 9.18
C ASP A 230 -30.91 6.27 10.19
N SER A 231 -31.32 7.54 10.28
CA SER A 231 -32.27 7.98 11.29
C SER A 231 -33.03 9.23 10.86
N HIS A 232 -34.22 9.41 11.43
CA HIS A 232 -35.00 10.62 11.23
C HIS A 232 -34.42 11.73 12.10
N VAL A 233 -33.91 12.79 11.46
CA VAL A 233 -33.23 13.89 12.11
C VAL A 233 -34.10 15.15 12.04
N THR A 234 -34.27 15.80 13.19
CA THR A 234 -34.85 17.14 13.28
C THR A 234 -33.82 18.12 13.84
N LEU A 235 -33.44 19.13 13.04
CA LEU A 235 -32.57 20.23 13.47
C LEU A 235 -33.39 21.51 13.59
N THR A 236 -33.66 21.93 14.83
CA THR A 236 -34.50 23.10 15.12
C THR A 236 -33.72 24.21 15.80
N ILE A 237 -33.99 25.45 15.40
CA ILE A 237 -33.46 26.67 16.04
C ILE A 237 -34.52 27.26 16.99
N TYR A 238 -34.07 27.63 18.18
CA TYR A 238 -34.85 28.27 19.24
C TYR A 238 -34.25 29.61 19.65
N ASN A 239 -35.09 30.52 20.13
CA ASN A 239 -34.63 31.70 20.87
C ASN A 239 -34.46 31.40 22.37
N MET A 240 -33.94 32.37 23.13
CA MET A 240 -33.72 32.23 24.58
C MET A 240 -35.00 32.01 25.41
N VAL A 241 -36.18 32.25 24.83
CA VAL A 241 -37.49 32.02 25.46
C VAL A 241 -38.04 30.62 25.10
N GLY A 242 -37.31 29.84 24.31
CA GLY A 242 -37.72 28.50 23.86
C GLY A 242 -38.70 28.50 22.69
N GLN A 243 -38.93 29.64 22.04
CA GLN A 243 -39.77 29.69 20.85
C GLN A 243 -39.00 29.15 19.63
N LYS A 244 -39.65 28.27 18.86
CA LYS A 244 -39.13 27.72 17.61
C LYS A 244 -39.03 28.84 16.56
N VAL A 245 -37.80 29.17 16.17
CA VAL A 245 -37.48 30.22 15.20
C VAL A 245 -37.48 29.66 13.79
N ASN A 246 -36.85 28.49 13.59
CA ASN A 246 -36.76 27.83 12.28
C ASN A 246 -36.52 26.32 12.45
N VAL A 247 -36.82 25.55 11.41
CA VAL A 247 -36.48 24.12 11.29
C VAL A 247 -35.63 23.98 10.05
N LEU A 248 -34.36 23.63 10.23
CA LEU A 248 -33.40 23.55 9.12
C LEU A 248 -33.45 22.19 8.43
N GLU A 249 -33.68 21.13 9.20
CA GLU A 249 -33.73 19.75 8.72
C GLU A 249 -34.86 19.01 9.44
N ASN A 250 -35.60 18.18 8.71
CA ASN A 250 -36.69 17.36 9.24
C ASN A 250 -36.96 16.18 8.30
N ASN A 251 -35.98 15.29 8.14
CA ASN A 251 -36.08 14.16 7.23
C ASN A 251 -35.22 12.97 7.68
N ILE A 252 -35.43 11.81 7.06
CA ILE A 252 -34.54 10.65 7.21
C ILE A 252 -33.22 10.96 6.52
N GLN A 253 -32.14 10.92 7.29
CA GLN A 253 -30.77 11.13 6.83
C GLN A 253 -29.99 9.83 6.94
N THR A 254 -29.11 9.57 5.97
CA THR A 254 -28.23 8.40 5.99
C THR A 254 -27.12 8.57 7.03
N ALA A 255 -26.54 7.47 7.50
CA ALA A 255 -25.37 7.50 8.37
C ALA A 255 -24.21 8.28 7.70
N GLY A 256 -23.46 9.06 8.49
CA GLY A 256 -22.38 9.93 8.00
C GLY A 256 -22.43 11.35 8.56
N SER A 257 -21.55 12.21 8.03
CA SER A 257 -21.46 13.63 8.40
C SER A 257 -22.31 14.50 7.47
N HIS A 258 -23.08 15.41 8.05
CA HIS A 258 -24.02 16.30 7.37
C HIS A 258 -23.77 17.75 7.79
N THR A 259 -23.86 18.66 6.83
CA THR A 259 -23.69 20.10 7.07
C THR A 259 -24.92 20.85 6.57
N VAL A 260 -25.51 21.65 7.45
CA VAL A 260 -26.69 22.46 7.15
C VAL A 260 -26.40 23.93 7.40
N GLN A 261 -26.75 24.78 6.43
CA GLN A 261 -26.53 26.22 6.52
C GLN A 261 -27.76 26.93 7.08
N TRP A 262 -27.54 27.88 7.99
CA TRP A 262 -28.58 28.82 8.44
C TRP A 262 -28.20 30.26 8.12
N ASN A 263 -29.13 30.99 7.50
CA ASN A 263 -28.96 32.37 7.05
C ASN A 263 -29.62 33.43 7.97
N GLY A 264 -29.87 33.08 9.24
CA GLY A 264 -30.46 34.01 10.21
C GLY A 264 -31.93 34.37 9.93
N THR A 265 -32.71 33.44 9.36
CA THR A 265 -34.13 33.63 9.03
C THR A 265 -35.08 32.82 9.92
N ASP A 266 -36.29 33.32 10.13
CA ASP A 266 -37.42 32.64 10.77
C ASP A 266 -38.20 31.74 9.79
N LEU A 267 -39.21 31.01 10.29
CA LEU A 267 -40.13 30.19 9.48
C LEU A 267 -40.90 30.97 8.40
N SER A 268 -41.01 32.30 8.51
CA SER A 268 -41.63 33.17 7.51
C SER A 268 -40.61 33.75 6.51
N GLY A 269 -39.35 33.30 6.56
CA GLY A 269 -38.26 33.79 5.73
C GLY A 269 -37.75 35.19 6.13
N ARG A 270 -38.19 35.74 7.25
CA ARG A 270 -37.77 37.08 7.72
C ARG A 270 -36.48 36.98 8.51
N SER A 271 -35.60 37.96 8.34
CA SER A 271 -34.38 38.04 9.14
C SER A 271 -34.69 38.23 10.62
N VAL A 272 -34.00 37.49 11.47
CA VAL A 272 -34.09 37.60 12.93
C VAL A 272 -33.09 38.62 13.48
N SER A 273 -33.33 39.13 14.69
CA SER A 273 -32.46 40.14 15.32
C SER A 273 -31.16 39.54 15.86
N SER A 274 -30.12 40.37 16.01
CA SER A 274 -28.86 40.00 16.67
C SER A 274 -29.12 39.49 18.09
N GLY A 275 -28.46 38.41 18.50
CA GLY A 275 -28.72 37.77 19.79
C GLY A 275 -28.20 36.34 19.89
N VAL A 276 -28.49 35.73 21.04
CA VAL A 276 -28.16 34.32 21.32
C VAL A 276 -29.32 33.44 20.87
N TYR A 277 -28.99 32.39 20.13
CA TYR A 277 -29.92 31.36 19.69
C TYR A 277 -29.41 29.99 20.12
N LEU A 278 -30.33 29.05 20.26
CA LEU A 278 -30.02 27.65 20.53
C LEU A 278 -30.42 26.83 19.31
N TYR A 279 -29.66 25.80 18.98
CA TYR A 279 -30.04 24.81 17.99
C TYR A 279 -30.00 23.43 18.63
N THR A 280 -31.03 22.64 18.36
CA THR A 280 -31.23 21.32 18.94
C THR A 280 -31.33 20.31 17.81
N LEU A 281 -30.49 19.28 17.89
CA LEU A 281 -30.52 18.09 17.04
C LEU A 281 -31.25 16.97 17.78
N GLU A 282 -32.29 16.43 17.17
CA GLU A 282 -33.06 15.29 17.66
C GLU A 282 -32.95 14.14 16.65
N SER A 283 -32.58 12.94 17.13
CA SER A 283 -32.56 11.70 16.34
C SER A 283 -32.89 10.50 17.24
N GLY A 284 -34.08 9.93 17.09
CA GLY A 284 -34.57 8.86 17.97
C GLY A 284 -34.60 9.30 19.44
N ASP A 285 -33.87 8.58 20.30
CA ASP A 285 -33.73 8.90 21.73
C ASP A 285 -32.61 9.90 22.03
N PHE A 286 -31.84 10.34 21.02
CA PHE A 286 -30.75 11.29 21.17
C PHE A 286 -31.22 12.73 20.97
N THR A 287 -30.88 13.59 21.93
CA THR A 287 -31.11 15.04 21.83
C THR A 287 -29.87 15.79 22.28
N MET A 288 -29.37 16.70 21.44
CA MET A 288 -28.23 17.57 21.77
C MET A 288 -28.51 19.01 21.39
N THR A 289 -28.26 19.94 22.32
CA THR A 289 -28.47 21.37 22.11
C THR A 289 -27.15 22.13 22.24
N LYS A 290 -26.92 23.07 21.31
CA LYS A 290 -25.78 23.99 21.36
C LYS A 290 -26.25 25.44 21.15
N LYS A 291 -25.41 26.39 21.57
CA LYS A 291 -25.68 27.84 21.47
C LYS A 291 -24.92 28.48 20.32
N MET A 292 -25.48 29.50 19.71
CA MET A 292 -24.85 30.31 18.67
C MET A 292 -25.18 31.80 18.87
N ILE A 293 -24.32 32.67 18.35
CA ILE A 293 -24.44 34.12 18.46
C ILE A 293 -24.55 34.71 17.06
N LEU A 294 -25.70 35.30 16.75
CA LEU A 294 -25.91 36.06 15.52
C LEU A 294 -25.52 37.51 15.76
N MET A 295 -24.62 38.03 14.91
CA MET A 295 -24.30 39.46 14.84
C MET A 295 -24.80 40.02 13.52
N ARG A 296 -25.63 41.06 13.60
CA ARG A 296 -26.13 41.82 12.47
C ARG A 296 -26.15 43.30 12.83
#